data_AF-A0A955U428-F1
#
_entry.id   AF-A0A955U428-F1
#
_cell.length_a   1.000
_cell.length_b   1.000
_cell.length_c   1.000
_cell.angle_alpha   90.00
_cell.angle_beta   90.00
_cell.angle_gamma   90.00
#
_symmetry.space_group_name_H-M   'P 1'
#
loop_
_entity.id
_entity.type
_entity.pdbx_description
1 polymer ?
#
loop_
_entity_poly.entity_id
_entity_poly.type
_entity_poly.pdbx_seq_one_letter_code
_entity_poly.pdbx_strand_id
1 'polypeptide(L)'
;YFRWWVVHLWVEGVWELIMGAILSYLLIKLTGIDREVIEKWLYVIVGFTFVSGILGTGHHYYYIGAPKYWLAIGGLFSALEPLAFFGMALYGVTMARRGGRQHPNRVALHWTVGCGIMSFVGAGALGFAHTLPSVNLYTHGTLVTAMHGHMAFWGAYAMLVLAVISYAMPQLTGRKLYEGWMAEWAFWASNIGMICMTGAFAVAGVTQVYLERRLGMDFLEVQKAVEVHFWALILAACLFTVGITLFVWNFIRYGMPSPEAVQPDGDAAVPAK
;
A
#
# COMPACT_ATOMS: atom_id res chain seq x y z
N TYR A 1 -6.77 20.53 12.89
CA TYR A 1 -5.35 20.31 13.21
C TYR A 1 -5.13 18.91 13.80
N PHE A 2 -5.49 18.63 15.06
CA PHE A 2 -5.21 17.33 15.73
C PHE A 2 -5.77 16.07 15.05
N ARG A 3 -6.85 16.17 14.27
CA ARG A 3 -7.33 15.05 13.44
C ARG A 3 -6.22 14.44 12.58
N TRP A 4 -5.34 15.26 12.01
CA TRP A 4 -4.28 14.81 11.11
C TRP A 4 -3.07 14.22 11.85
N TRP A 5 -2.96 14.43 13.16
CA TRP A 5 -2.01 13.68 13.98
C TRP A 5 -2.42 12.21 14.12
N VAL A 6 -3.71 11.91 14.04
CA VAL A 6 -4.20 10.53 14.00
C VAL A 6 -4.20 10.02 12.56
N VAL A 7 -4.84 10.74 11.65
CA VAL A 7 -5.08 10.25 10.28
C VAL A 7 -3.82 10.21 9.42
N HIS A 8 -2.90 11.16 9.58
CA HIS A 8 -1.67 11.16 8.80
C HIS A 8 -0.50 10.73 9.67
N LEU A 9 -0.19 11.41 10.78
CA LEU A 9 1.01 11.03 11.54
C LEU A 9 0.93 9.62 12.15
N TRP A 10 -0.20 9.23 12.75
CA TRP A 10 -0.35 7.88 13.30
C TRP A 10 -0.61 6.83 12.21
N VAL A 11 -1.62 7.02 11.34
CA VAL A 11 -1.88 6.02 10.29
C VAL A 11 -0.72 5.97 9.29
N GLU A 12 -0.35 7.07 8.66
CA GLU A 12 0.71 7.13 7.65
C GLU A 12 2.09 7.03 8.28
N GLY A 13 2.45 7.96 9.16
CA GLY A 13 3.77 8.01 9.76
C GLY A 13 4.14 6.75 10.57
N VAL A 14 3.30 6.27 11.49
CA VAL A 14 3.64 5.12 12.35
C VAL A 14 3.48 3.79 11.62
N TRP A 15 2.39 3.58 10.86
CA TRP A 15 2.24 2.29 10.17
C TRP A 15 3.20 2.12 9.01
N GLU A 16 3.73 3.17 8.40
CA GLU A 16 4.82 3.03 7.42
C GLU A 16 6.09 2.47 8.05
N LEU A 17 6.41 2.86 9.29
CA LEU A 17 7.54 2.30 10.02
C LEU A 17 7.32 0.81 10.31
N ILE A 18 6.10 0.46 10.73
CA ILE A 18 5.67 -0.93 10.94
C ILE A 18 5.75 -1.71 9.63
N MET A 19 5.27 -1.14 8.53
CA MET A 19 5.34 -1.72 7.19
C MET A 19 6.78 -1.96 6.77
N GLY A 20 7.65 -0.97 6.89
CA GLY A 20 9.07 -1.10 6.57
C GLY A 20 9.73 -2.24 7.35
N ALA A 21 9.48 -2.33 8.65
CA ALA A 21 10.00 -3.40 9.50
C ALA A 21 9.47 -4.79 9.11
N ILE A 22 8.16 -4.91 8.88
CA ILE A 22 7.53 -6.18 8.50
C ILE A 22 7.96 -6.61 7.10
N LEU A 23 7.96 -5.71 6.11
CA LEU A 23 8.43 -6.03 4.75
C LEU A 23 9.90 -6.45 4.77
N SER A 24 10.74 -5.77 5.56
CA SER A 24 12.13 -6.17 5.76
C SER A 24 12.23 -7.59 6.31
N TYR A 25 11.47 -7.91 7.35
CA TYR A 25 11.40 -9.26 7.91
C TYR A 25 10.95 -10.30 6.88
N LEU A 26 9.86 -10.03 6.15
CA LEU A 26 9.33 -10.93 5.13
C LEU A 26 10.34 -11.15 4.01
N LEU A 27 11.02 -10.10 3.54
CA LEU A 27 12.06 -10.21 2.52
C LEU A 27 13.23 -11.06 3.00
N ILE A 28 13.73 -10.89 4.23
CA ILE A 28 14.79 -11.76 4.80
C ILE A 28 14.37 -13.23 4.74
N LYS A 29 13.15 -13.52 5.19
CA LYS A 29 12.66 -14.90 5.31
C LYS A 29 12.38 -15.53 3.95
N LEU A 30 11.71 -14.81 3.06
CA LEU A 30 11.27 -15.31 1.76
C LEU A 30 12.39 -15.35 0.71
N THR A 31 13.32 -14.39 0.71
CA THR A 31 14.36 -14.27 -0.32
C THR A 31 15.72 -14.82 0.13
N GLY A 32 15.95 -14.92 1.44
CA GLY A 32 17.20 -15.39 2.02
C GLY A 32 18.37 -14.42 1.95
N ILE A 33 18.09 -13.14 1.69
CA ILE A 33 19.11 -12.10 1.70
C ILE A 33 19.58 -11.80 3.12
N ASP A 34 20.86 -11.44 3.22
CA ASP A 34 21.51 -11.10 4.46
C ASP A 34 20.79 -9.95 5.19
N ARG A 35 20.49 -10.22 6.46
CA ARG A 35 19.86 -9.28 7.38
C ARG A 35 20.58 -7.93 7.42
N GLU A 36 21.92 -7.95 7.39
CA GLU A 36 22.73 -6.73 7.46
C GLU A 36 22.44 -5.77 6.30
N VAL A 37 22.20 -6.30 5.09
CA VAL A 37 21.86 -5.47 3.92
C VAL A 37 20.47 -4.86 4.11
N ILE A 38 19.49 -5.68 4.50
CA ILE A 38 18.10 -5.25 4.66
C ILE A 38 17.96 -4.21 5.78
N GLU A 39 18.64 -4.39 6.91
CA GLU A 39 18.57 -3.45 8.04
C GLU A 39 19.16 -2.07 7.69
N LYS A 40 20.29 -2.02 6.95
CA LYS A 40 20.87 -0.74 6.51
C LYS A 40 19.88 0.07 5.67
N TRP A 41 19.21 -0.58 4.72
CA TRP A 41 18.18 0.07 3.90
C TRP A 41 16.95 0.46 4.70
N LEU A 42 16.53 -0.38 5.65
CA LEU A 42 15.43 -0.07 6.55
C LEU A 42 15.71 1.23 7.32
N TYR A 43 16.89 1.39 7.91
CA TYR A 43 17.24 2.62 8.65
C TYR A 43 17.22 3.86 7.75
N VAL A 44 17.71 3.76 6.51
CA VAL A 44 17.67 4.87 5.56
C VAL A 44 16.22 5.25 5.22
N ILE A 45 15.39 4.28 4.85
CA ILE A 45 13.99 4.51 4.46
C ILE A 45 13.20 5.08 5.65
N VAL A 46 13.33 4.48 6.83
CA VAL A 46 12.67 4.94 8.07
C VAL A 46 13.10 6.37 8.43
N GLY A 47 14.39 6.67 8.34
CA GLY A 47 14.90 8.02 8.61
C GLY A 47 14.31 9.06 7.67
N PHE A 48 14.26 8.75 6.37
CA PHE A 48 13.62 9.63 5.38
C PHE A 48 12.13 9.80 5.65
N THR A 49 11.38 8.70 5.82
CA THR A 49 9.95 8.70 6.13
C THR A 49 9.63 9.53 7.37
N PHE A 50 10.42 9.41 8.44
CA PHE A 50 10.16 10.15 9.68
C PHE A 50 10.34 11.66 9.50
N VAL A 51 11.42 12.08 8.85
CA VAL A 51 11.71 13.50 8.61
C VAL A 51 10.70 14.11 7.64
N SER A 52 10.36 13.40 6.55
CA SER A 52 9.40 13.88 5.56
C SER A 52 7.98 13.86 6.11
N GLY A 53 7.51 12.77 6.72
CA GLY A 53 6.11 12.59 7.16
C GLY A 53 5.68 13.51 8.32
N ILE A 54 6.56 13.79 9.29
CA ILE A 54 6.20 14.68 10.42
C ILE A 54 5.86 16.09 9.92
N LEU A 55 6.72 16.64 9.06
CA LEU A 55 6.52 17.99 8.52
C LEU A 55 5.58 17.97 7.32
N GLY A 56 5.54 16.86 6.59
CA GLY A 56 4.66 16.57 5.46
C GLY A 56 3.19 16.49 5.84
N THR A 57 2.88 16.17 7.10
CA THR A 57 1.53 16.35 7.69
C THR A 57 0.96 17.75 7.37
N GLY A 58 1.84 18.74 7.20
CA GLY A 58 1.53 20.09 6.74
C GLY A 58 0.66 20.19 5.49
N HIS A 59 0.72 19.21 4.57
CA HIS A 59 -0.08 19.24 3.34
C HIS A 59 -1.60 19.14 3.59
N HIS A 60 -2.01 18.68 4.77
CA HIS A 60 -3.40 18.67 5.20
C HIS A 60 -3.86 20.00 5.80
N TYR A 61 -2.94 20.94 5.98
CA TYR A 61 -3.19 22.21 6.65
C TYR A 61 -3.39 23.38 5.67
N TYR A 62 -3.12 23.19 4.38
CA TYR A 62 -3.10 24.25 3.37
C TYR A 62 -4.33 25.15 3.38
N TYR A 63 -5.53 24.56 3.46
CA TYR A 63 -6.79 25.26 3.22
C TYR A 63 -7.82 25.10 4.35
N ILE A 64 -7.36 24.71 5.55
CA ILE A 64 -8.25 24.53 6.72
C ILE A 64 -8.17 25.70 7.72
N GLY A 65 -7.57 26.83 7.33
CA GLY A 65 -7.40 28.02 8.19
C GLY A 65 -6.14 28.02 9.07
N ALA A 66 -5.18 27.11 8.82
CA ALA A 66 -3.88 27.13 9.49
C ALA A 66 -2.97 28.27 8.97
N PRO A 67 -1.90 28.65 9.70
CA PRO A 67 -0.97 29.66 9.24
C PRO A 67 -0.33 29.37 7.87
N LYS A 68 -0.12 30.41 7.06
CA LYS A 68 0.35 30.29 5.66
C LYS A 68 1.72 29.64 5.49
N TYR A 69 2.58 29.63 6.52
CA TYR A 69 3.88 28.97 6.44
C TYR A 69 3.76 27.46 6.17
N TRP A 70 2.61 26.84 6.50
CA TRP A 70 2.35 25.43 6.19
C TRP A 70 2.25 25.13 4.70
N LEU A 71 1.97 26.12 3.84
CA LEU A 71 2.03 25.93 2.39
C LEU A 71 3.46 25.55 1.95
N ALA A 72 4.47 26.23 2.49
CA ALA A 72 5.86 25.96 2.17
C ALA A 72 6.38 24.70 2.88
N ILE A 73 6.13 24.58 4.20
CA ILE A 73 6.60 23.44 4.99
C ILE A 73 5.94 22.14 4.50
N GLY A 74 4.61 22.12 4.47
CA GLY A 74 3.86 20.96 3.99
C GLY A 74 4.27 20.61 2.57
N GLY A 75 4.32 21.58 1.66
CA GLY A 75 4.62 21.34 0.25
C GLY A 75 6.01 20.81 -0.02
N LEU A 76 7.02 21.26 0.75
CA LEU A 76 8.38 20.74 0.61
C LEU A 76 8.51 19.33 1.18
N PHE A 77 8.05 19.11 2.42
CA PHE A 77 8.30 17.85 3.10
C PHE A 77 7.43 16.70 2.57
N SER A 78 6.17 16.97 2.20
CA SER A 78 5.32 15.96 1.55
C SER A 78 5.79 15.64 0.12
N ALA A 79 6.45 16.56 -0.56
CA ALA A 79 7.06 16.30 -1.87
C ALA A 79 8.28 15.36 -1.79
N LEU A 80 8.88 15.18 -0.61
CA LEU A 80 10.01 14.27 -0.38
C LEU A 80 9.58 12.85 -0.01
N GLU A 81 8.37 12.68 0.55
CA GLU A 81 7.84 11.36 0.95
C GLU A 81 7.88 10.29 -0.16
N PRO A 82 7.62 10.59 -1.46
CA PRO A 82 7.69 9.59 -2.51
C PRO A 82 9.06 8.91 -2.67
N LEU A 83 10.14 9.56 -2.21
CA LEU A 83 11.49 8.99 -2.28
C LEU A 83 11.64 7.77 -1.37
N ALA A 84 11.05 7.80 -0.18
CA ALA A 84 11.09 6.68 0.76
C ALA A 84 10.32 5.48 0.19
N PHE A 85 9.12 5.71 -0.33
CA PHE A 85 8.32 4.69 -0.99
C PHE A 85 8.98 4.12 -2.24
N PHE A 86 9.60 4.98 -3.07
CA PHE A 86 10.33 4.54 -4.25
C PHE A 86 11.50 3.64 -3.86
N GLY A 87 12.27 4.05 -2.84
CA GLY A 87 13.36 3.26 -2.27
C GLY A 87 12.87 1.88 -1.79
N MET A 88 11.75 1.84 -1.07
CA MET A 88 11.14 0.60 -0.59
C MET A 88 10.71 -0.34 -1.73
N ALA A 89 10.03 0.19 -2.76
CA ALA A 89 9.60 -0.59 -3.92
C ALA A 89 10.80 -1.13 -4.72
N LEU A 90 11.76 -0.25 -5.04
CA LEU A 90 12.96 -0.61 -5.78
C LEU A 90 13.76 -1.68 -5.04
N TYR A 91 13.94 -1.49 -3.73
CA TYR A 91 14.67 -2.44 -2.90
C TYR A 91 13.94 -3.78 -2.81
N GLY A 92 12.62 -3.79 -2.53
CA GLY A 92 11.82 -5.00 -2.46
C GLY A 92 11.86 -5.83 -3.75
N VAL A 93 11.74 -5.18 -4.91
CA VAL A 93 11.85 -5.85 -6.23
C VAL A 93 13.27 -6.37 -6.46
N THR A 94 14.29 -5.56 -6.16
CA THR A 94 15.69 -5.97 -6.36
C THR A 94 16.05 -7.16 -5.50
N MET A 95 15.61 -7.17 -4.24
CA MET A 95 15.82 -8.26 -3.30
C MET A 95 15.09 -9.53 -3.75
N ALA A 96 13.83 -9.42 -4.15
CA ALA A 96 13.08 -10.57 -4.67
C ALA A 96 13.71 -11.21 -5.91
N ARG A 97 14.37 -10.42 -6.78
CA ARG A 97 15.07 -10.92 -7.97
C ARG A 97 16.45 -11.49 -7.69
N ARG A 98 17.18 -10.92 -6.72
CA ARG A 98 18.55 -11.34 -6.36
C ARG A 98 18.59 -12.42 -5.29
N GLY A 99 17.48 -12.67 -4.60
CA GLY A 99 17.36 -13.70 -3.58
C GLY A 99 17.68 -15.08 -4.15
N GLY A 100 18.58 -15.79 -3.49
CA GLY A 100 18.95 -17.17 -3.85
C GLY A 100 17.95 -18.21 -3.35
N ARG A 101 17.02 -17.84 -2.46
CA ARG A 101 16.07 -18.77 -1.85
C ARG A 101 14.82 -18.92 -2.70
N GLN A 102 14.56 -20.15 -3.16
CA GLN A 102 13.25 -20.51 -3.72
C GLN A 102 12.32 -20.94 -2.59
N HIS A 103 11.67 -19.97 -1.94
CA HIS A 103 10.73 -20.26 -0.87
C HIS A 103 9.46 -20.93 -1.42
N PRO A 104 8.94 -22.01 -0.80
CA PRO A 104 7.77 -22.73 -1.30
C PRO A 104 6.50 -21.86 -1.30
N ASN A 105 6.37 -20.94 -0.34
CA ASN A 105 5.27 -19.97 -0.28
C ASN A 105 5.48 -18.78 -1.23
N ARG A 106 5.26 -18.98 -2.53
CA ARG A 106 5.38 -17.94 -3.57
C ARG A 106 4.32 -16.85 -3.43
N VAL A 107 3.13 -17.20 -2.97
CA VAL A 107 2.02 -16.27 -2.78
C VAL A 107 2.36 -15.20 -1.72
N ALA A 108 2.97 -15.59 -0.60
CA ALA A 108 3.46 -14.63 0.39
C ALA A 108 4.49 -13.65 -0.22
N LEU A 109 5.35 -14.11 -1.13
CA LEU A 109 6.29 -13.25 -1.84
C LEU A 109 5.58 -12.29 -2.80
N HIS A 110 4.56 -12.75 -3.53
CA HIS A 110 3.74 -11.88 -4.39
C HIS A 110 3.08 -10.76 -3.58
N TRP A 111 2.45 -11.07 -2.44
CA TRP A 111 1.88 -10.06 -1.55
C TRP A 111 2.93 -9.10 -0.99
N THR A 112 4.11 -9.61 -0.59
CA THR A 112 5.20 -8.81 -0.02
C THR A 112 5.77 -7.82 -1.04
N VAL A 113 6.12 -8.29 -2.24
CA VAL A 113 6.67 -7.43 -3.30
C VAL A 113 5.60 -6.52 -3.87
N GLY A 114 4.39 -7.04 -4.05
CA GLY A 114 3.23 -6.28 -4.49
C GLY A 114 2.92 -5.13 -3.54
N CYS A 115 2.96 -5.34 -2.22
CA CYS A 115 2.79 -4.31 -1.21
C CYS A 115 3.78 -3.14 -1.43
N GLY A 116 5.07 -3.43 -1.57
CA GLY A 116 6.08 -2.38 -1.85
C GLY A 116 5.79 -1.59 -3.13
N ILE A 117 5.45 -2.28 -4.23
CA ILE A 117 5.14 -1.63 -5.52
C ILE A 117 3.87 -0.77 -5.41
N MET A 118 2.78 -1.34 -4.92
CA MET A 118 1.49 -0.65 -4.85
C MET A 118 1.50 0.50 -3.84
N SER A 119 2.27 0.39 -2.75
CA SER A 119 2.53 1.50 -1.83
C SER A 119 3.21 2.66 -2.55
N PHE A 120 4.23 2.40 -3.36
CA PHE A 120 4.86 3.46 -4.14
C PHE A 120 3.93 4.09 -5.16
N VAL A 121 3.14 3.29 -5.88
CA VAL A 121 2.17 3.84 -6.84
C VAL A 121 1.12 4.69 -6.12
N GLY A 122 0.51 4.18 -5.05
CA GLY A 122 -0.55 4.85 -4.32
C GLY A 122 -0.07 6.03 -3.49
N ALA A 123 0.78 5.77 -2.50
CA ALA A 123 1.23 6.80 -1.56
C ALA A 123 2.28 7.73 -2.20
N GLY A 124 3.27 7.16 -2.89
CA GLY A 124 4.33 7.93 -3.54
C GLY A 124 3.86 8.72 -4.76
N ALA A 125 3.58 8.05 -5.88
CA ALA A 125 3.33 8.70 -7.16
C ALA A 125 1.99 9.46 -7.19
N LEU A 126 0.89 8.81 -6.79
CA LEU A 126 -0.44 9.45 -6.80
C LEU A 126 -0.61 10.47 -5.68
N GLY A 127 0.04 10.28 -4.52
CA GLY A 127 0.09 11.31 -3.47
C GLY A 127 0.84 12.55 -3.94
N PHE A 128 2.02 12.37 -4.53
CA PHE A 128 2.78 13.47 -5.11
C PHE A 128 2.00 14.27 -6.14
N ALA A 129 1.21 13.58 -6.99
CA ALA A 129 0.43 14.18 -8.05
C ALA A 129 -0.54 15.28 -7.57
N HIS A 130 -0.92 15.30 -6.28
CA HIS A 130 -1.79 16.33 -5.73
C HIS A 130 -1.25 17.05 -4.48
N THR A 131 0.01 16.81 -4.09
CA THR A 131 0.54 17.30 -2.81
C THR A 131 1.03 18.75 -2.87
N LEU A 132 1.45 19.22 -4.06
CA LEU A 132 1.95 20.58 -4.25
C LEU A 132 0.81 21.59 -3.99
N PRO A 133 1.03 22.65 -3.21
CA PRO A 133 -0.03 23.62 -2.90
C PRO A 133 -0.71 24.19 -4.15
N SER A 134 0.05 24.50 -5.21
CA SER A 134 -0.51 25.02 -6.47
C SER A 134 -1.48 24.06 -7.16
N VAL A 135 -1.30 22.76 -6.98
CA VAL A 135 -2.19 21.71 -7.52
C VAL A 135 -3.30 21.41 -6.52
N ASN A 136 -2.95 21.25 -5.24
CA ASN A 136 -3.89 20.94 -4.18
C ASN A 136 -5.01 21.98 -4.08
N LEU A 137 -4.72 23.26 -4.36
CA LEU A 137 -5.75 24.31 -4.43
C LEU A 137 -6.98 23.91 -5.27
N TYR A 138 -6.78 23.14 -6.33
CA TYR A 138 -7.84 22.69 -7.23
C TYR A 138 -8.34 21.29 -6.91
N THR A 139 -7.45 20.39 -6.49
CA THR A 139 -7.77 18.97 -6.26
C THR A 139 -8.29 18.70 -4.83
N HIS A 140 -8.16 19.65 -3.91
CA HIS A 140 -8.58 19.49 -2.52
C HIS A 140 -10.07 19.14 -2.41
N GLY A 141 -10.38 18.04 -1.72
CA GLY A 141 -11.76 17.61 -1.49
C GLY A 141 -12.47 17.07 -2.72
N THR A 142 -11.74 16.67 -3.76
CA THR A 142 -12.28 16.05 -4.98
C THR A 142 -12.02 14.54 -5.04
N LEU A 143 -12.56 13.87 -6.05
CA LEU A 143 -12.29 12.43 -6.28
C LEU A 143 -10.82 12.12 -6.61
N VAL A 144 -9.96 13.11 -6.88
CA VAL A 144 -8.49 12.92 -6.94
C VAL A 144 -7.94 12.46 -5.58
N THR A 145 -8.53 12.92 -4.47
CA THR A 145 -8.19 12.44 -3.14
C THR A 145 -8.63 10.99 -2.95
N ALA A 146 -9.81 10.62 -3.46
CA ALA A 146 -10.30 9.25 -3.40
C ALA A 146 -9.41 8.29 -4.20
N MET A 147 -8.97 8.68 -5.39
CA MET A 147 -8.01 7.93 -6.21
C MET A 147 -6.76 7.56 -5.41
N HIS A 148 -6.04 8.57 -4.90
CA HIS A 148 -4.82 8.35 -4.11
C HIS A 148 -5.12 7.52 -2.85
N GLY A 149 -6.16 7.87 -2.09
CA GLY A 149 -6.48 7.22 -0.82
C GLY A 149 -6.76 5.72 -0.94
N HIS A 150 -7.49 5.29 -1.98
CA HIS A 150 -7.76 3.87 -2.19
C HIS A 150 -6.48 3.08 -2.50
N MET A 151 -5.68 3.58 -3.44
CA MET A 151 -4.45 2.88 -3.85
C MET A 151 -3.40 2.88 -2.74
N ALA A 152 -3.24 4.00 -2.03
CA ALA A 152 -2.29 4.12 -0.91
C ALA A 152 -2.68 3.18 0.24
N PHE A 153 -3.95 3.20 0.65
CA PHE A 153 -4.41 2.34 1.75
C PHE A 153 -4.34 0.86 1.41
N TRP A 154 -4.70 0.50 0.17
CA TRP A 154 -4.57 -0.87 -0.33
C TRP A 154 -3.10 -1.32 -0.34
N GLY A 155 -2.25 -0.55 -1.02
CA GLY A 155 -0.85 -0.91 -1.23
C GLY A 155 -0.04 -1.00 0.05
N ALA A 156 -0.23 -0.04 0.97
CA ALA A 156 0.56 0.05 2.19
C ALA A 156 0.05 -0.88 3.30
N TYR A 157 -1.25 -0.85 3.59
CA TYR A 157 -1.76 -1.49 4.81
C TYR A 157 -2.44 -2.82 4.52
N ALA A 158 -3.42 -2.83 3.61
CA ALA A 158 -4.19 -4.04 3.35
C ALA A 158 -3.30 -5.15 2.79
N MET A 159 -2.49 -4.85 1.77
CA MET A 159 -1.57 -5.82 1.18
C MET A 159 -0.53 -6.33 2.17
N LEU A 160 -0.03 -5.47 3.07
CA LEU A 160 0.90 -5.89 4.13
C LEU A 160 0.26 -6.92 5.06
N VAL A 161 -0.97 -6.66 5.51
CA VAL A 161 -1.72 -7.59 6.36
C VAL A 161 -1.91 -8.93 5.64
N LEU A 162 -2.30 -8.91 4.36
CA LEU A 162 -2.46 -10.13 3.57
C LEU A 162 -1.12 -10.87 3.35
N ALA A 163 -0.01 -10.14 3.20
CA ALA A 163 1.34 -10.71 3.11
C ALA A 163 1.72 -11.43 4.41
N VAL A 164 1.51 -10.78 5.55
CA VAL A 164 1.79 -11.38 6.88
C VAL A 164 0.91 -12.59 7.13
N ILE A 165 -0.40 -12.51 6.86
CA ILE A 165 -1.31 -13.65 7.01
C ILE A 165 -0.84 -14.82 6.15
N SER A 166 -0.50 -14.56 4.87
CA SER A 166 -0.03 -15.58 3.94
C SER A 166 1.27 -16.23 4.38
N TYR A 167 2.17 -15.48 5.00
CA TYR A 167 3.46 -15.99 5.48
C TYR A 167 3.36 -16.69 6.83
N ALA A 168 2.74 -16.05 7.82
CA ALA A 168 2.80 -16.44 9.22
C ALA A 168 1.80 -17.54 9.59
N MET A 169 0.58 -17.52 9.02
CA MET A 169 -0.45 -18.48 9.43
C MET A 169 -0.04 -19.94 9.18
N PRO A 170 0.49 -20.33 8.02
CA PRO A 170 0.98 -21.69 7.82
C PRO A 170 2.01 -22.12 8.87
N GLN A 171 2.94 -21.23 9.22
CA GLN A 171 4.02 -21.53 10.17
C GLN A 171 3.54 -21.59 11.62
N LEU A 172 2.71 -20.64 12.05
CA LEU A 172 2.23 -20.56 13.43
C LEU A 172 1.19 -21.62 13.77
N THR A 173 0.55 -22.19 12.76
CA THR A 173 -0.60 -23.08 12.95
C THR A 173 -0.46 -24.41 12.24
N GLY A 174 0.69 -24.73 11.63
CA GLY A 174 0.89 -25.99 10.90
C GLY A 174 -0.09 -26.16 9.74
N ARG A 175 -0.68 -25.07 9.25
CA ARG A 175 -1.61 -25.11 8.11
C ARG A 175 -0.82 -25.29 6.83
N LYS A 176 -1.47 -25.90 5.84
CA LYS A 176 -0.91 -26.03 4.49
C LYS A 176 -0.64 -24.64 3.89
N LEU A 177 0.46 -24.52 3.15
CA LEU A 177 0.77 -23.31 2.38
C LEU A 177 -0.34 -23.03 1.38
N TYR A 178 -0.62 -21.74 1.15
CA TYR A 178 -1.59 -21.32 0.13
C TYR A 178 -1.05 -21.64 -1.25
N GLU A 179 -1.55 -22.72 -1.85
CA GLU A 179 -1.11 -23.20 -3.16
C GLU A 179 -2.24 -23.23 -4.19
N GLY A 180 -1.86 -23.21 -5.46
CA GLY A 180 -2.76 -23.34 -6.60
C GLY A 180 -3.34 -22.02 -7.12
N TRP A 181 -4.13 -22.15 -8.19
CA TRP A 181 -4.60 -21.00 -8.97
C TRP A 181 -5.43 -20.01 -8.16
N MET A 182 -6.25 -20.47 -7.21
CA MET A 182 -7.11 -19.58 -6.41
C MET A 182 -6.31 -18.53 -5.63
N ALA A 183 -5.13 -18.90 -5.10
CA ALA A 183 -4.28 -17.99 -4.35
C ALA A 183 -3.64 -16.91 -5.25
N GLU A 184 -3.23 -17.30 -6.47
CA GLU A 184 -2.71 -16.38 -7.48
C GLU A 184 -3.82 -15.44 -8.00
N TRP A 185 -5.01 -15.97 -8.27
CA TRP A 185 -6.14 -15.17 -8.73
C TRP A 185 -6.67 -14.24 -7.63
N ALA A 186 -6.60 -14.62 -6.36
CA ALA A 186 -6.88 -13.72 -5.25
C ALA A 186 -5.99 -12.46 -5.32
N PHE A 187 -4.69 -12.66 -5.51
CA PHE A 187 -3.72 -11.56 -5.67
C PHE A 187 -3.99 -10.73 -6.93
N TRP A 188 -4.11 -11.36 -8.09
CA TRP A 188 -4.26 -10.62 -9.35
C TRP A 188 -5.60 -9.91 -9.47
N ALA A 189 -6.72 -10.58 -9.14
CA ALA A 189 -8.04 -9.96 -9.23
C ALA A 189 -8.19 -8.78 -8.26
N SER A 190 -7.67 -8.88 -7.03
CA SER A 190 -7.70 -7.74 -6.10
C SER A 190 -6.84 -6.58 -6.60
N ASN A 191 -5.63 -6.84 -7.10
CA ASN A 191 -4.75 -5.75 -7.55
C ASN A 191 -5.26 -5.08 -8.84
N ILE A 192 -5.72 -5.86 -9.82
CA ILE A 192 -6.30 -5.32 -11.05
C ILE A 192 -7.58 -4.56 -10.73
N GLY A 193 -8.46 -5.12 -9.88
CA GLY A 193 -9.65 -4.42 -9.41
C GLY A 193 -9.34 -3.08 -8.77
N MET A 194 -8.36 -3.03 -7.84
CA MET A 194 -7.95 -1.78 -7.19
C MET A 194 -7.35 -0.76 -8.16
N ILE A 195 -6.51 -1.20 -9.11
CA ILE A 195 -5.96 -0.31 -10.15
C ILE A 195 -7.09 0.27 -11.00
N CYS A 196 -8.05 -0.55 -11.42
CA CYS A 196 -9.20 -0.09 -12.21
C CYS A 196 -10.10 0.87 -11.40
N MET A 197 -10.33 0.60 -10.12
CA MET A 197 -11.08 1.51 -9.24
C MET A 197 -10.37 2.86 -9.11
N THR A 198 -9.06 2.82 -8.89
CA THR A 198 -8.19 4.00 -8.81
C THR A 198 -8.26 4.79 -10.11
N GLY A 199 -8.20 4.13 -11.27
CA GLY A 199 -8.37 4.75 -12.58
C GLY A 199 -9.75 5.41 -12.76
N ALA A 200 -10.82 4.76 -12.32
CA ALA A 200 -12.17 5.33 -12.36
C ALA A 200 -12.27 6.61 -11.51
N PHE A 201 -11.71 6.59 -10.29
CA PHE A 201 -11.61 7.80 -9.46
C PHE A 201 -10.73 8.88 -10.09
N ALA A 202 -9.63 8.50 -10.76
CA ALA A 202 -8.74 9.43 -11.42
C ALA A 202 -9.48 10.23 -12.51
N VAL A 203 -10.19 9.53 -13.40
CA VAL A 203 -10.96 10.16 -14.48
C VAL A 203 -12.08 11.02 -13.90
N ALA A 204 -12.86 10.49 -12.96
CA ALA A 204 -13.94 11.24 -12.32
C ALA A 204 -13.41 12.49 -11.58
N GLY A 205 -12.27 12.38 -10.90
CA GLY A 205 -11.64 13.46 -10.16
C GLY A 205 -11.07 14.55 -11.04
N VAL A 206 -10.35 14.21 -12.11
CA VAL A 206 -9.85 15.20 -13.08
C VAL A 206 -11.02 15.91 -13.75
N THR A 207 -12.07 15.18 -14.14
CA THR A 207 -13.29 15.78 -14.70
C THR A 207 -13.97 16.70 -13.68
N GLN A 208 -14.11 16.27 -12.42
CA GLN A 208 -14.66 17.11 -11.35
C GLN A 208 -13.86 18.41 -11.19
N VAL A 209 -12.54 18.32 -11.09
CA VAL A 209 -11.65 19.49 -10.96
C VAL A 209 -11.85 20.45 -12.13
N TYR A 210 -11.91 19.94 -13.36
CA TYR A 210 -12.08 20.77 -14.54
C TYR A 210 -13.45 21.47 -14.58
N LEU A 211 -14.55 20.73 -14.39
CA LEU A 211 -15.89 21.29 -14.48
C LEU A 211 -16.19 22.24 -13.31
N GLU A 212 -15.87 21.84 -12.08
CA GLU A 212 -16.20 22.59 -10.87
C GLU A 212 -15.25 23.79 -10.67
N ARG A 213 -13.94 23.57 -10.80
CA ARG A 213 -12.93 24.58 -10.44
C ARG A 213 -12.47 25.44 -11.60
N ARG A 214 -12.49 24.90 -12.83
CA ARG A 214 -12.04 25.66 -14.02
C ARG A 214 -13.19 26.30 -14.78
N LEU A 215 -14.30 25.59 -14.98
CA LEU A 215 -15.49 26.13 -15.67
C LEU A 215 -16.48 26.81 -14.72
N GLY A 216 -16.40 26.55 -13.42
CA GLY A 216 -17.27 27.18 -12.41
C GLY A 216 -18.71 26.66 -12.44
N MET A 217 -18.91 25.41 -12.91
CA MET A 217 -20.22 24.77 -12.88
C MET A 217 -20.69 24.49 -11.45
N ASP A 218 -22.00 24.45 -11.24
CA ASP A 218 -22.57 24.13 -9.93
C ASP A 218 -22.21 22.71 -9.51
N PHE A 219 -21.99 22.51 -8.20
CA PHE A 219 -21.58 21.23 -7.65
C PHE A 219 -22.54 20.09 -8.03
N LEU A 220 -23.86 20.30 -7.97
CA LEU A 220 -24.83 19.24 -8.28
C LEU A 220 -24.82 18.86 -9.75
N GLU A 221 -24.61 19.84 -10.64
CA GLU A 221 -24.45 19.60 -12.08
C GLU A 221 -23.19 18.78 -12.37
N VAL A 222 -22.07 19.13 -11.70
CA VAL A 222 -20.82 18.38 -11.83
C VAL A 222 -20.98 16.95 -11.31
N GLN A 223 -21.59 16.75 -10.14
CA GLN A 223 -21.85 15.42 -9.60
C GLN A 223 -22.67 14.57 -10.57
N LYS A 224 -23.70 15.17 -11.20
CA LYS A 224 -24.49 14.49 -12.22
C LYS A 224 -23.67 14.13 -13.47
N ALA A 225 -22.77 15.01 -13.90
CA ALA A 225 -21.91 14.78 -15.05
C ALA A 225 -20.88 13.66 -14.80
N VAL A 226 -20.31 13.58 -13.60
CA VAL A 226 -19.30 12.55 -13.27
C VAL A 226 -19.91 11.20 -12.89
N GLU A 227 -21.23 11.13 -12.61
CA GLU A 227 -21.95 9.91 -12.19
C GLU A 227 -21.66 8.71 -13.10
N VAL A 228 -21.52 8.92 -14.42
CA VAL A 228 -21.26 7.84 -15.38
C VAL A 228 -19.99 7.05 -15.06
N HIS A 229 -18.97 7.68 -14.47
CA HIS A 229 -17.70 7.03 -14.12
C HIS A 229 -17.86 6.03 -12.96
N PHE A 230 -18.93 6.15 -12.15
CA PHE A 230 -19.20 5.23 -11.05
C PHE A 230 -19.62 3.84 -11.54
N TRP A 231 -20.10 3.70 -12.77
CA TRP A 231 -20.32 2.36 -13.36
C TRP A 231 -19.01 1.60 -13.55
N ALA A 232 -17.97 2.29 -14.05
CA ALA A 232 -16.64 1.70 -14.15
C ALA A 232 -16.07 1.37 -12.76
N LEU A 233 -16.32 2.23 -11.77
CA LEU A 233 -15.94 1.99 -10.38
C LEU A 233 -16.62 0.72 -9.82
N ILE A 234 -17.93 0.55 -10.02
CA ILE A 234 -18.68 -0.62 -9.54
C ILE A 234 -18.14 -1.89 -10.17
N LEU A 235 -17.92 -1.90 -11.50
CA LEU A 235 -17.36 -3.06 -12.20
C LEU A 235 -15.97 -3.44 -11.66
N ALA A 236 -15.11 -2.44 -11.45
CA ALA A 236 -13.78 -2.64 -10.88
C ALA A 236 -13.85 -3.13 -9.42
N ALA A 237 -14.78 -2.60 -8.62
CA ALA A 237 -15.02 -3.01 -7.24
C ALA A 237 -15.55 -4.45 -7.15
N CYS A 238 -16.38 -4.89 -8.09
CA CYS A 238 -16.80 -6.28 -8.20
C CYS A 238 -15.59 -7.20 -8.42
N LEU A 239 -14.68 -6.84 -9.35
CA LEU A 239 -13.46 -7.62 -9.59
C LEU A 239 -12.55 -7.66 -8.34
N PHE A 240 -12.37 -6.52 -7.67
CA PHE A 240 -11.66 -6.44 -6.39
C PHE A 240 -12.27 -7.39 -5.34
N THR A 241 -13.59 -7.34 -5.20
CA THR A 241 -14.36 -8.15 -4.24
C THR A 241 -14.22 -9.64 -4.53
N VAL A 242 -14.21 -10.05 -5.80
CA VAL A 242 -13.91 -11.43 -6.20
C VAL A 242 -12.52 -11.84 -5.71
N GLY A 243 -11.50 -11.00 -5.90
CA GLY A 243 -10.14 -11.27 -5.41
C GLY A 243 -10.06 -11.47 -3.89
N ILE A 244 -10.70 -10.59 -3.12
CA ILE A 244 -10.75 -10.71 -1.65
C ILE A 244 -11.56 -11.94 -1.22
N THR A 245 -12.67 -12.24 -1.88
CA THR A 245 -13.48 -13.43 -1.60
C THR A 245 -12.66 -14.70 -1.84
N LEU A 246 -11.88 -14.75 -2.93
CA LEU A 246 -10.95 -15.85 -3.18
C LEU A 246 -9.89 -15.96 -2.08
N PHE A 247 -9.34 -14.85 -1.60
CA PHE A 247 -8.38 -14.86 -0.48
C PHE A 247 -9.01 -15.46 0.78
N VAL A 248 -10.19 -14.98 1.18
CA VAL A 248 -10.91 -15.46 2.37
C VAL A 248 -11.32 -16.92 2.24
N TRP A 249 -11.82 -17.31 1.07
CA TRP A 249 -12.15 -18.71 0.78
C TRP A 249 -10.91 -19.59 0.87
N ASN A 250 -9.79 -19.14 0.30
CA ASN A 250 -8.53 -19.86 0.35
C ASN A 250 -8.02 -19.99 1.79
N PHE A 251 -8.11 -18.92 2.59
CA PHE A 251 -7.82 -18.96 4.01
C PHE A 251 -8.62 -20.07 4.69
N ILE A 252 -9.95 -20.07 4.58
CA ILE A 252 -10.82 -21.06 5.24
C ILE A 252 -10.53 -22.49 4.74
N ARG A 253 -10.37 -22.68 3.42
CA ARG A 253 -10.14 -23.99 2.79
C ARG A 253 -8.85 -24.65 3.26
N TYR A 254 -7.80 -23.87 3.49
CA TYR A 254 -6.49 -24.38 3.93
C TYR A 254 -6.44 -24.75 5.42
N GLY A 255 -7.60 -24.95 6.05
CA GLY A 255 -7.78 -25.74 7.26
C GLY A 255 -7.78 -24.92 8.56
N MET A 256 -7.95 -25.61 9.68
CA MET A 256 -7.77 -25.06 11.03
C MET A 256 -6.33 -25.34 11.50
N PRO A 257 -5.86 -24.74 12.61
CA PRO A 257 -4.57 -25.08 13.18
C PRO A 257 -4.40 -26.59 13.36
N SER A 258 -3.25 -27.11 12.94
CA SER A 258 -2.87 -28.51 13.05
C SER A 258 -1.86 -28.71 14.19
N PRO A 259 -1.74 -29.94 14.75
CA PRO A 259 -0.72 -30.26 15.74
C PRO A 259 0.73 -30.11 15.24
N GLU A 260 0.95 -30.03 13.92
CA GLU A 260 2.28 -29.81 13.33
C GLU A 260 2.88 -28.47 13.78
N ALA A 261 2.05 -27.51 14.20
CA ALA A 261 2.48 -26.23 14.76
C ALA A 261 3.22 -26.32 16.10
N VAL A 262 3.02 -27.42 16.84
CA VAL A 262 3.55 -27.62 18.21
C VAL A 262 4.94 -28.25 18.17
N GLN A 263 5.39 -28.75 17.02
CA GLN A 263 6.79 -29.17 16.90
C GLN A 263 7.66 -27.91 16.96
N PRO A 264 8.49 -27.75 18.02
CA PRO A 264 9.54 -26.76 17.96
C PRO A 264 10.42 -27.15 16.77
N ASP A 265 11.01 -26.18 16.08
CA ASP A 265 12.13 -26.43 15.17
C ASP A 265 13.25 -27.16 15.93
N GLY A 266 13.11 -28.48 16.04
CA GLY A 266 14.04 -29.41 16.64
C GLY A 266 14.85 -30.00 15.51
N ASP A 267 16.08 -29.50 15.39
CA ASP A 267 17.16 -30.12 14.65
C ASP A 267 16.85 -30.43 13.18
N ALA A 268 16.88 -29.38 12.35
CA ALA A 268 17.40 -29.56 11.00
C ALA A 268 18.89 -29.91 11.12
N ALA A 269 19.17 -31.19 11.39
CA ALA A 269 20.50 -31.76 11.37
C ALA A 269 21.15 -31.38 10.04
N VAL A 270 22.25 -30.62 10.13
CA VAL A 270 23.17 -30.41 9.02
C VAL A 270 23.59 -31.79 8.53
N PRO A 271 23.27 -32.21 7.28
CA PRO A 271 23.81 -33.45 6.76
C PRO A 271 25.31 -33.27 6.63
N ALA A 272 26.07 -33.93 7.51
CA ALA A 272 27.51 -34.03 7.37
C ALA A 272 27.83 -34.79 6.09
N LYS A 273 28.33 -34.08 5.07
CA LYS A 273 29.33 -34.57 4.11
C LYS A 273 30.18 -33.41 3.63
#